data_AF-A0AAV5X468-F1
#
_entry.id   AF-A0AAV5X468-F1
#
_cell.length_a   1.000
_cell.length_b   1.000
_cell.length_c   1.000
_cell.angle_alpha   90.00
_cell.angle_beta   90.00
_cell.angle_gamma   90.00
#
_symmetry.space_group_name_H-M   'P 1'
#
loop_
_entity.id
_entity.type
_entity.pdbx_description
1 polymer ?
#
loop_
_entity_poly.entity_id
_entity_poly.type
_entity_poly.pdbx_seq_one_letter_code
_entity_poly.pdbx_strand_id
1 'polypeptide(L)'
;MAELIHEHSTTVKDDDGAIYGAEIWAEQRLDGTWEGWLEFRPADDGGEVLRTQRETSQPSRAAVEYWATGLEPIYLDGALARARGRLL
;
A
#
# COMPACT_ATOMS: atom_id res chain seq x y z
N MET A 1 12.84 8.05 -7.15
CA MET A 1 12.96 6.62 -6.82
C MET A 1 11.97 6.33 -5.72
N ALA A 2 11.26 5.19 -5.81
CA ALA A 2 10.34 4.78 -4.76
C ALA A 2 11.09 4.37 -3.48
N GLU A 3 10.51 4.72 -2.34
CA GLU A 3 11.00 4.44 -0.99
C GLU A 3 9.96 3.63 -0.21
N LEU A 4 10.40 2.60 0.50
CA LEU A 4 9.58 1.94 1.50
C LEU A 4 9.43 2.89 2.69
N ILE A 5 8.20 3.31 2.96
CA ILE A 5 7.87 4.25 4.03
C ILE A 5 7.50 3.51 5.31
N HIS A 6 6.69 2.45 5.18
CA HIS A 6 6.20 1.70 6.32
C HIS A 6 5.86 0.26 5.91
N GLU A 7 6.24 -0.71 6.73
CA GLU A 7 5.74 -2.08 6.64
C GLU A 7 4.68 -2.25 7.72
N HIS A 8 3.46 -2.61 7.32
CA HIS A 8 2.37 -2.77 8.25
C HIS A 8 2.42 -4.18 8.88
N SER A 9 2.28 -4.25 10.20
CA SER A 9 2.40 -5.52 10.94
C SER A 9 1.21 -6.47 10.77
N THR A 10 0.06 -5.94 10.36
CA THR A 10 -1.13 -6.73 10.06
C THR A 10 -1.08 -7.26 8.63
N THR A 11 -1.36 -8.54 8.48
CA THR A 11 -1.61 -9.17 7.18
C THR A 11 -3.10 -9.06 6.82
N VAL A 12 -3.38 -8.97 5.53
CA VAL A 12 -4.74 -9.00 4.97
C VAL A 12 -4.94 -10.25 4.15
N LYS A 13 -6.20 -10.63 3.98
CA LYS A 13 -6.58 -11.85 3.28
C LYS A 13 -7.54 -11.50 2.15
N ASP A 14 -7.32 -12.08 1.00
CA ASP A 14 -8.23 -11.93 -0.13
C ASP A 14 -9.40 -12.94 -0.07
N ASP A 15 -10.43 -12.75 -0.91
CA ASP A 15 -11.61 -13.63 -0.86
C ASP A 15 -11.32 -15.09 -1.25
N ASP A 16 -10.19 -15.35 -1.92
CA ASP A 16 -9.79 -16.68 -2.38
C ASP A 16 -8.97 -17.44 -1.32
N GLY A 17 -8.51 -16.75 -0.27
CA GLY A 17 -7.76 -17.37 0.80
C GLY A 17 -6.35 -16.83 1.00
N ALA A 18 -5.81 -16.10 0.02
CA ALA A 18 -4.40 -15.74 -0.02
C ALA A 18 -4.09 -14.63 0.98
N ILE A 19 -2.98 -14.79 1.69
CA ILE A 19 -2.52 -13.88 2.74
C ILE A 19 -1.45 -12.96 2.16
N TYR A 20 -1.57 -11.66 2.45
CA TYR A 20 -0.63 -10.66 2.01
C TYR A 20 -0.14 -9.81 3.18
N GLY A 21 1.16 -9.52 3.21
CA GLY A 21 1.72 -8.39 3.98
C GLY A 21 1.53 -7.09 3.21
N ALA A 22 1.31 -5.98 3.93
CA ALA A 22 1.10 -4.67 3.32
C ALA A 22 2.33 -3.76 3.53
N GLU A 23 2.90 -3.29 2.43
CA GLU A 23 3.99 -2.32 2.40
C GLU A 23 3.46 -1.00 1.84
N ILE A 24 3.80 0.11 2.50
CA ILE A 24 3.51 1.46 2.03
C ILE A 24 4.77 2.01 1.37
N TRP A 25 4.65 2.34 0.08
CA TRP A 25 5.71 2.91 -0.72
C TRP A 25 5.37 4.33 -1.12
N ALA A 26 6.39 5.16 -1.34
CA ALA A 26 6.21 6.51 -1.83
C ALA A 26 7.35 7.01 -2.70
N GLU A 27 7.03 7.97 -3.57
CA GLU A 27 8.03 8.62 -4.42
C GLU A 27 7.77 10.13 -4.50
N GLN A 28 8.86 10.90 -4.50
CA GLN A 28 8.80 12.32 -4.78
C GLN A 28 8.60 12.58 -6.29
N ARG A 29 7.65 13.46 -6.60
CA ARG A 29 7.38 13.94 -7.95
C ARG A 29 8.18 15.19 -8.29
N LEU A 30 8.19 15.53 -9.58
CA LEU A 30 8.85 16.72 -10.12
C LEU A 30 8.36 18.05 -9.51
N ASP A 31 7.10 18.10 -9.05
CA ASP A 31 6.51 19.27 -8.40
C ASP A 31 6.84 19.40 -6.90
N GLY A 32 7.65 18.48 -6.37
CA GLY A 32 8.05 18.42 -4.97
C GLY A 32 7.07 17.70 -4.05
N THR A 33 5.87 17.34 -4.53
CA THR A 33 4.91 16.52 -3.78
C THR A 33 5.35 15.05 -3.74
N TRP A 34 4.81 14.32 -2.77
CA TRP A 34 5.04 12.90 -2.58
C TRP A 34 3.76 12.13 -2.85
N GLU A 35 3.87 11.04 -3.58
CA GLU A 35 2.76 10.13 -3.81
C GLU A 35 2.97 8.83 -3.05
N GLY A 36 1.92 8.35 -2.40
CA GLY A 36 1.95 7.07 -1.68
C GLY A 36 0.99 6.06 -2.30
N TRP A 37 1.40 4.80 -2.29
CA TRP A 37 0.61 3.64 -2.68
C TRP A 37 0.92 2.44 -1.77
N LEU A 38 0.11 1.39 -1.85
CA LEU A 38 0.34 0.13 -1.15
C LEU A 38 0.81 -0.94 -2.13
N GLU A 39 1.76 -1.76 -1.68
CA GLU A 39 2.13 -3.03 -2.29
C GLU A 39 1.78 -4.16 -1.32
N PHE A 40 1.12 -5.18 -1.83
CA PHE A 40 0.71 -6.37 -1.09
C PHE A 40 1.61 -7.52 -1.51
N ARG A 41 2.51 -7.91 -0.62
CA ARG A 41 3.42 -9.04 -0.82
C ARG A 41 2.73 -10.33 -0.39
N PRO A 42 2.58 -11.33 -1.27
CA PRO A 42 1.99 -12.61 -0.89
C PRO A 42 2.89 -13.32 0.11
N ALA A 43 2.29 -14.04 1.06
CA ALA A 43 3.03 -14.86 2.02
C ALA A 43 3.68 -16.09 1.38
N ASP A 44 3.14 -16.56 0.25
CA ASP A 44 3.68 -17.66 -0.53
C ASP A 44 4.66 -17.15 -1.60
N ASP A 45 5.82 -17.80 -1.74
CA ASP A 45 6.91 -17.42 -2.67
C ASP A 45 6.51 -17.37 -4.16
N GLY A 46 5.35 -17.91 -4.53
CA GLY A 46 4.84 -17.95 -5.92
C GLY A 46 3.72 -16.96 -6.23
N GLY A 47 3.27 -16.16 -5.26
CA GLY A 47 2.17 -15.23 -5.46
C GLY A 47 2.57 -13.98 -6.25
N GLU A 48 1.59 -13.30 -6.85
CA GLU A 48 1.78 -12.00 -7.46
C GLU A 48 1.79 -10.88 -6.40
N VAL A 49 2.70 -9.93 -6.56
CA VAL A 49 2.68 -8.69 -5.77
C VAL A 49 1.62 -7.78 -6.34
N LEU A 50 0.62 -7.44 -5.53
CA LEU A 50 -0.45 -6.55 -5.95
C LEU A 50 -0.12 -5.13 -5.56
N ARG A 51 -0.39 -4.17 -6.44
CA ARG A 51 -0.09 -2.75 -6.21
C ARG A 51 -1.33 -1.91 -6.43
N THR A 52 -1.62 -1.02 -5.48
CA THR A 52 -2.67 -0.02 -5.67
C THR A 52 -2.24 1.06 -6.65
N GLN A 53 -3.20 1.84 -7.16
CA GLN A 53 -2.89 3.16 -7.70
C GLN A 53 -2.42 4.09 -6.57
N ARG A 54 -2.31 5.39 -6.86
CA ARG A 54 -2.05 6.41 -5.85
C ARG A 54 -3.17 6.45 -4.81
N GLU A 55 -2.79 6.30 -3.55
CA GLU A 55 -3.68 6.34 -2.39
C GLU A 55 -3.61 7.70 -1.69
N THR A 56 -2.45 8.38 -1.77
CA THR A 56 -2.29 9.70 -1.16
C THR A 56 -1.36 10.62 -1.97
N SER A 57 -1.51 11.93 -1.75
CA SER A 57 -0.62 12.97 -2.27
C SER A 57 -0.30 13.92 -1.12
N GLN A 58 0.98 14.02 -0.76
CA GLN A 58 1.44 14.71 0.44
C GLN A 58 2.53 15.74 0.11
N PRO A 59 2.71 16.79 0.92
CA PRO A 59 3.72 17.81 0.67
C PRO A 59 5.15 17.35 0.99
N SER A 60 5.33 16.24 1.72
CA SER A 60 6.64 15.73 2.12
C SER A 60 6.60 14.23 2.43
N ARG A 61 7.78 13.61 2.45
CA ARG A 61 7.96 12.21 2.88
C ARG A 61 7.41 11.96 4.28
N ALA A 62 7.69 12.86 5.22
CA ALA A 62 7.23 12.74 6.62
C ALA A 62 5.70 12.79 6.73
N ALA A 63 5.03 13.54 5.86
CA ALA A 63 3.58 13.55 5.79
C ALA A 63 3.01 12.23 5.23
N VAL A 64 3.71 11.58 4.29
CA VAL A 64 3.36 10.21 3.87
C VAL A 64 3.54 9.22 5.00
N GLU A 65 4.63 9.31 5.77
CA GLU A 65 4.88 8.43 6.91
C GLU A 65 3.82 8.56 8.01
N TYR A 66 3.41 9.79 8.32
CA TYR A 66 2.31 10.04 9.25
C TYR A 66 1.00 9.44 8.74
N TRP A 67 0.68 9.59 7.45
CA TRP A 67 -0.48 8.92 6.84
C TRP A 67 -0.35 7.38 6.91
N ALA A 68 0.81 6.83 6.58
CA ALA A 68 1.08 5.39 6.51
C ALA A 68 0.90 4.70 7.87
N THR A 69 1.37 5.32 8.94
CA THR A 69 1.24 4.81 10.32
C THR A 69 -0.17 4.92 10.88
N GLY A 70 -1.03 5.75 10.27
CA GLY A 70 -2.43 5.88 10.64
C GLY A 70 -3.38 4.93 9.91
N LEU A 71 -2.87 4.07 9.01
CA LEU A 71 -3.72 3.13 8.28
C LEU A 71 -4.21 2.01 9.19
N GLU A 72 -5.53 1.86 9.29
CA GLU A 72 -6.16 0.79 10.05
C GLU A 72 -6.37 -0.47 9.17
N PRO A 73 -6.49 -1.67 9.77
CA PRO A 73 -6.68 -2.92 9.01
C PRO A 73 -7.81 -2.87 7.97
N ILE A 74 -8.94 -2.21 8.29
CA ILE A 74 -10.07 -2.08 7.37
C ILE A 74 -9.74 -1.30 6.09
N TYR A 75 -8.79 -0.36 6.17
CA TYR A 75 -8.30 0.36 4.99
C TYR A 75 -7.52 -0.57 4.08
N LEU A 76 -6.71 -1.47 4.65
CA LEU A 76 -5.89 -2.42 3.93
C LEU A 76 -6.75 -3.43 3.17
N ASP A 77 -7.84 -3.91 3.77
CA ASP A 77 -8.80 -4.81 3.09
C ASP A 77 -9.39 -4.15 1.84
N GLY A 78 -9.84 -2.89 1.97
CA GLY A 78 -10.36 -2.12 0.84
C GLY A 78 -9.30 -1.81 -0.23
N ALA A 79 -8.07 -1.52 0.19
CA ALA A 79 -6.95 -1.28 -0.71
C ALA A 79 -6.55 -2.55 -1.48
N LEU A 80 -6.55 -3.72 -0.83
CA LEU A 80 -6.31 -5.00 -1.49
C LEU A 80 -7.39 -5.29 -2.54
N ALA A 81 -8.66 -5.06 -2.21
CA ALA A 81 -9.75 -5.21 -3.17
C ALA A 81 -9.58 -4.30 -4.40
N ARG A 82 -9.14 -3.04 -4.23
CA ARG A 82 -8.80 -2.13 -5.34
C ARG A 82 -7.62 -2.65 -6.17
N ALA A 83 -6.55 -3.10 -5.53
CA ALA A 83 -5.36 -3.62 -6.22
C ALA A 83 -5.68 -4.85 -7.09
N ARG A 84 -6.66 -5.66 -6.68
CA ARG A 84 -7.18 -6.80 -7.46
C ARG A 84 -8.16 -6.42 -8.56
N GLY A 85 -8.52 -5.14 -8.69
CA GLY A 85 -9.55 -4.67 -9.61
C GLY A 85 -10.98 -5.05 -9.23
N ARG A 86 -11.24 -5.39 -7.96
CA ARG A 86 -12.59 -5.76 -7.45
C ARG A 86 -13.43 -4.57 -6.98
N LEU A 87 -12.83 -3.38 -6.91
CA LEU A 87 -13.51 -2.10 -6.64
C LEU A 87 -13.17 -1.12 -7.77
N LEU A 88 -14.03 -1.08 -8.79
CA LEU A 88 -14.05 -0.07 -9.86
C LEU A 88 -15.47 0.48 -10.00
#